data_AF-A0A542EJQ0-F1
#
_entry.id   AF-A0A542EJQ0-F1
#
_cell.length_a   1.000
_cell.length_b   1.000
_cell.length_c   1.000
_cell.angle_alpha   90.00
_cell.angle_beta   90.00
_cell.angle_gamma   90.00
#
_symmetry.space_group_name_H-M   'P 1'
#
loop_
_entity.id
_entity.type
_entity.pdbx_description
1 polymer ?
#
loop_
_entity_poly.entity_id
_entity_poly.type
_entity_poly.pdbx_seq_one_letter_code
_entity_poly.pdbx_strand_id
1 'polypeptide(L)'
;MTSATGSAARQALLSQYAGAEHLVLGAHVNGETYPGTARSYLADGRGVAWQVPQQDGLAFAIDAEIADQPVSAMLGRRARSMDPAVVWPLWTGCEAAAKALGLPVLSWLNWPGLKLPAEIAEKVSLQWEQLDDILVCYGVASTT
;
A
#
# COMPACT_ATOMS: atom_id res chain seq x y z
N MET A 1 1.37 17.09 16.49
CA MET A 1 1.33 16.05 17.53
C MET A 1 0.28 15.03 17.14
N THR A 2 0.64 14.04 16.33
CA THR A 2 -0.19 12.85 16.12
C THR A 2 -0.07 12.05 17.42
N SER A 3 -1.14 11.96 18.21
CA SER A 3 -1.10 11.24 19.49
C SER A 3 -0.90 9.75 19.24
N ALA A 4 -0.26 9.03 20.17
CA ALA A 4 -0.14 7.57 20.14
C ALA A 4 -1.51 6.88 19.94
N THR A 5 -2.58 7.52 20.40
CA THR A 5 -3.98 7.14 20.20
C THR A 5 -4.38 7.07 18.73
N GLY A 6 -3.94 8.02 17.89
CA GLY A 6 -4.23 8.04 16.45
C GLY A 6 -3.56 6.89 15.70
N SER A 7 -2.31 6.57 16.05
CA SER A 7 -1.60 5.41 15.48
C SER A 7 -2.28 4.09 15.87
N ALA A 8 -2.66 3.94 17.13
CA ALA A 8 -3.36 2.75 17.62
C ALA A 8 -4.73 2.53 16.95
N ALA A 9 -5.50 3.61 16.72
CA ALA A 9 -6.79 3.53 16.05
C ALA A 9 -6.65 3.05 14.58
N ARG A 10 -5.68 3.61 13.84
CA ARG A 10 -5.39 3.17 12.46
C ARG A 10 -4.89 1.72 12.42
N GLN A 11 -4.09 1.31 13.39
CA GLN A 11 -3.64 -0.07 13.50
C GLN A 11 -4.80 -1.04 13.77
N ALA A 12 -5.76 -0.66 14.62
CA ALA A 12 -6.94 -1.48 14.89
C ALA A 12 -7.79 -1.68 13.63
N LEU A 13 -7.93 -0.64 12.79
CA LEU A 13 -8.62 -0.75 11.49
C LEU A 13 -7.90 -1.70 10.55
N LEU A 14 -6.56 -1.62 10.46
CA LEU A 14 -5.78 -2.58 9.68
C LEU A 14 -5.96 -4.01 10.19
N SER A 15 -5.87 -4.23 11.50
CA SER A 15 -6.08 -5.57 12.07
C SER A 15 -7.49 -6.12 11.84
N GLN A 16 -8.48 -5.26 11.62
CA GLN A 16 -9.85 -5.68 11.33
C GLN A 16 -10.10 -5.89 9.83
N TYR A 17 -9.49 -5.08 8.96
CA TYR A 17 -9.89 -5.00 7.56
C TYR A 17 -8.79 -5.36 6.55
N ALA A 18 -7.52 -5.45 6.96
CA ALA A 18 -6.44 -5.93 6.09
C ALA A 18 -6.46 -7.46 6.10
N GLY A 19 -7.08 -8.04 5.07
CA GLY A 19 -7.30 -9.47 4.95
C GLY A 19 -7.94 -9.83 3.60
N ALA A 20 -7.69 -11.04 3.12
CA ALA A 20 -8.28 -11.60 1.89
C ALA A 20 -9.81 -11.48 1.84
N GLU A 21 -10.48 -11.62 2.98
CA GLU A 21 -11.94 -11.54 3.11
C GLU A 21 -12.51 -10.14 2.77
N HIS A 22 -11.66 -9.13 2.78
CA HIS A 22 -11.98 -7.75 2.42
C HIS A 22 -11.43 -7.36 1.05
N LEU A 23 -10.90 -8.30 0.28
CA LEU A 23 -10.41 -8.05 -1.07
C LEU A 23 -11.35 -8.63 -2.13
N VAL A 24 -11.44 -7.90 -3.25
CA VAL A 24 -11.84 -8.48 -4.52
C VAL A 24 -10.63 -8.46 -5.44
N LEU A 25 -10.32 -9.63 -6.03
CA LEU A 25 -9.23 -9.83 -6.98
C LEU A 25 -9.79 -10.29 -8.34
N GLY A 26 -9.31 -9.69 -9.43
CA GLY A 26 -9.56 -10.21 -10.77
C GLY A 26 -9.44 -9.16 -11.87
N ALA A 27 -9.44 -9.61 -13.13
CA ALA A 27 -9.33 -8.73 -14.31
C ALA A 27 -10.50 -7.74 -14.48
N HIS A 28 -11.62 -7.98 -13.81
CA HIS A 28 -12.79 -7.11 -13.84
C HIS A 28 -12.69 -5.95 -12.85
N VAL A 29 -11.74 -5.99 -11.90
CA VAL A 29 -11.57 -4.97 -10.87
C VAL A 29 -10.94 -3.72 -11.48
N ASN A 30 -11.68 -2.62 -11.53
CA ASN A 30 -11.20 -1.33 -12.01
C ASN A 30 -12.02 -0.15 -11.42
N GLY A 31 -11.75 1.07 -11.88
CA GLY A 31 -12.43 2.28 -11.41
C GLY A 31 -13.92 2.38 -11.75
N GLU A 32 -14.39 1.64 -12.75
CA GLU A 32 -15.80 1.60 -13.15
C GLU A 32 -16.58 0.57 -12.33
N THR A 33 -15.99 -0.60 -12.05
CA THR A 33 -16.64 -1.70 -11.31
C THR A 33 -16.56 -1.52 -9.80
N TYR A 34 -15.51 -0.89 -9.29
CA TYR A 34 -15.33 -0.60 -7.88
C TYR A 34 -15.04 0.88 -7.67
N PRO A 35 -15.98 1.79 -7.99
CA PRO A 35 -15.75 3.22 -7.84
C PRO A 35 -15.58 3.59 -6.37
N GLY A 36 -14.65 4.51 -6.08
CA GLY A 36 -14.46 5.05 -4.73
C GLY A 36 -13.74 4.13 -3.73
N THR A 37 -13.36 2.90 -4.11
CA THR A 37 -12.54 2.02 -3.26
C THR A 37 -11.05 2.27 -3.45
N ALA A 38 -10.22 1.87 -2.49
CA ALA A 38 -8.78 1.76 -2.70
C ALA A 38 -8.49 0.59 -3.65
N ARG A 39 -7.69 0.83 -4.69
CA ARG A 39 -7.38 -0.17 -5.73
C ARG A 39 -5.90 -0.19 -6.08
N SER A 40 -5.42 -1.36 -6.52
CA SER A 40 -4.13 -1.55 -7.18
C SER A 40 -4.28 -2.42 -8.43
N TYR A 41 -3.34 -2.33 -9.37
CA TYR A 41 -3.35 -3.09 -10.62
C TYR A 41 -2.02 -3.81 -10.80
N LEU A 42 -2.10 -5.12 -11.06
CA LEU A 42 -0.96 -6.01 -11.18
C LEU A 42 -0.45 -6.05 -12.62
N ALA A 43 0.81 -6.44 -12.79
CA ALA A 43 1.47 -6.50 -14.10
C ALA A 43 0.82 -7.48 -15.09
N ASP A 44 0.03 -8.45 -14.61
CA ASP A 44 -0.69 -9.42 -15.42
C ASP A 44 -2.14 -9.00 -15.76
N GLY A 45 -2.53 -7.78 -15.39
CA GLY A 45 -3.84 -7.21 -15.68
C GLY A 45 -4.93 -7.51 -14.66
N ARG A 46 -4.64 -8.25 -13.58
CA ARG A 46 -5.56 -8.36 -12.43
C ARG A 46 -5.62 -7.03 -11.68
N GLY A 47 -6.80 -6.65 -11.21
CA GLY A 47 -6.99 -5.58 -10.24
C GLY A 47 -7.28 -6.14 -8.84
N VAL A 48 -6.89 -5.38 -7.82
CA VAL A 48 -7.17 -5.64 -6.40
C VAL A 48 -7.99 -4.45 -5.88
N ALA A 49 -9.13 -4.72 -5.24
CA ALA A 49 -9.95 -3.69 -4.61
C ALA A 49 -10.20 -4.01 -3.13
N TRP A 50 -9.84 -3.06 -2.25
CA TRP A 50 -10.04 -3.20 -0.82
C TRP A 50 -11.42 -2.68 -0.39
N GLN A 51 -12.26 -3.60 0.08
CA GLN A 51 -13.63 -3.37 0.54
C GLN A 51 -13.63 -3.00 2.03
N VAL A 52 -13.24 -1.77 2.31
CA VAL A 52 -13.25 -1.20 3.66
C VAL A 52 -14.36 -0.15 3.79
N PRO A 53 -15.12 -0.14 4.91
CA PRO A 53 -16.07 0.93 5.19
C PRO A 53 -15.36 2.28 5.18
N GLN A 54 -15.86 3.21 4.37
CA GLN A 54 -15.32 4.57 4.35
C GLN A 54 -15.59 5.25 5.69
N GLN A 55 -14.61 6.01 6.18
CA GLN A 55 -14.69 6.71 7.47
C GLN A 55 -14.19 8.14 7.28
N ASP A 56 -14.99 9.10 7.72
CA ASP A 56 -14.61 10.51 7.70
C ASP A 56 -13.32 10.74 8.50
N GLY A 57 -12.44 11.61 7.99
CA GLY A 57 -11.16 11.89 8.64
C GLY A 57 -10.08 10.85 8.38
N LEU A 58 -10.36 9.81 7.58
CA LEU A 58 -9.39 8.78 7.22
C LEU A 58 -9.26 8.62 5.71
N ALA A 59 -8.05 8.29 5.27
CA ALA A 59 -7.75 7.89 3.90
C ALA A 59 -7.25 6.45 3.91
N PHE A 60 -7.85 5.63 3.06
CA PHE A 60 -7.49 4.23 2.85
C PHE A 60 -6.78 4.08 1.51
N ALA A 61 -5.71 3.30 1.49
CA ALA A 61 -4.96 3.00 0.30
C ALA A 61 -4.53 1.54 0.28
N ILE A 62 -4.29 1.03 -0.92
CA ILE A 62 -3.71 -0.28 -1.16
C ILE A 62 -2.69 -0.18 -2.28
N ASP A 63 -1.64 -0.94 -2.15
CA ASP A 63 -0.73 -1.28 -3.22
C ASP A 63 -0.50 -2.78 -3.25
N ALA A 64 -0.30 -3.34 -4.44
CA ALA A 64 -0.15 -4.77 -4.59
C ALA A 64 0.75 -5.08 -5.79
N GLU A 65 1.60 -6.09 -5.63
CA GLU A 65 2.52 -6.56 -6.67
C GLU A 65 2.55 -8.09 -6.71
N ILE A 66 2.87 -8.66 -7.87
CA ILE A 66 3.15 -10.09 -7.98
C ILE A 66 4.48 -10.34 -7.25
N ALA A 67 4.45 -11.16 -6.19
CA ALA A 67 5.52 -11.25 -5.19
C ALA A 67 6.86 -11.74 -5.76
N ASP A 68 6.83 -12.60 -6.77
CA ASP A 68 8.05 -13.15 -7.38
C ASP A 68 8.39 -12.52 -8.73
N GLN A 69 7.70 -11.43 -9.11
CA GLN A 69 7.96 -10.81 -10.41
C GLN A 69 9.35 -10.18 -10.47
N PRO A 70 10.00 -10.17 -11.65
CA PRO A 70 11.33 -9.60 -11.80
C PRO A 70 11.39 -8.12 -11.42
N VAL A 71 12.40 -7.76 -10.63
CA VAL A 71 12.65 -6.38 -10.24
C VAL A 71 13.34 -5.61 -11.39
N SER A 72 12.83 -4.42 -11.70
CA SER A 72 13.49 -3.53 -12.68
C SER A 72 14.82 -3.00 -12.14
N ALA A 73 15.83 -2.82 -13.00
CA ALA A 73 17.13 -2.29 -12.60
C ALA A 73 17.04 -0.91 -11.92
N MET A 74 16.05 -0.10 -12.30
CA MET A 74 15.80 1.20 -11.65
C MET A 74 15.38 1.01 -10.19
N LEU A 75 14.36 0.17 -9.95
CA LEU A 75 13.82 -0.04 -8.62
C LEU A 75 14.84 -0.74 -7.73
N GLY A 76 15.57 -1.72 -8.28
CA GLY A 76 16.63 -2.40 -7.54
C GLY A 76 17.80 -1.49 -7.16
N ARG A 77 18.16 -0.50 -7.98
CA ARG A 77 19.14 0.55 -7.59
C ARG A 77 18.65 1.39 -6.42
N ARG A 78 17.35 1.71 -6.37
CA ARG A 78 16.76 2.50 -5.27
C ARG A 78 16.67 1.70 -3.98
N ALA A 79 16.23 0.44 -4.08
CA ALA A 79 16.14 -0.50 -2.96
C ALA A 79 17.52 -0.99 -2.48
N ARG A 80 18.56 -0.88 -3.32
CA ARG A 80 19.89 -1.49 -3.14
C ARG A 80 19.84 -3.02 -3.06
N SER A 81 18.89 -3.62 -3.78
CA SER A 81 18.69 -5.07 -3.89
C SER A 81 17.99 -5.39 -5.20
N MET A 82 18.31 -6.54 -5.79
CA MET A 82 17.54 -7.10 -6.92
C MET A 82 16.63 -8.25 -6.49
N ASP A 83 16.63 -8.59 -5.20
CA ASP A 83 15.79 -9.63 -4.62
C ASP A 83 14.33 -9.14 -4.52
N PRO A 84 13.37 -9.78 -5.23
CA PRO A 84 11.94 -9.48 -5.14
C PRO A 84 11.43 -9.42 -3.70
N ALA A 85 11.87 -10.36 -2.84
CA ALA A 85 11.43 -10.43 -1.45
C ALA A 85 11.89 -9.25 -0.59
N VAL A 86 12.91 -8.51 -1.04
CA VAL A 86 13.35 -7.25 -0.41
C VAL A 86 12.67 -6.05 -1.04
N VAL A 87 12.54 -6.04 -2.37
CA VAL A 87 12.13 -4.86 -3.13
C VAL A 87 10.63 -4.62 -3.03
N TRP A 88 9.81 -5.65 -3.19
CA TRP A 88 8.36 -5.48 -3.24
C TRP A 88 7.73 -5.02 -1.93
N PRO A 89 8.16 -5.48 -0.74
CA PRO A 89 7.67 -4.90 0.51
C PRO A 89 7.99 -3.41 0.66
N LEU A 90 9.18 -2.98 0.25
CA LEU A 90 9.59 -1.58 0.29
C LEU A 90 8.77 -0.73 -0.70
N TRP A 91 8.65 -1.21 -1.93
CA TRP A 91 7.92 -0.53 -2.99
C TRP A 91 6.43 -0.39 -2.66
N THR A 92 5.75 -1.49 -2.34
CA THR A 92 4.32 -1.49 -1.99
C THR A 92 4.04 -0.63 -0.76
N GLY A 93 4.93 -0.64 0.24
CA GLY A 93 4.86 0.26 1.39
C GLY A 93 4.93 1.73 1.01
N CYS A 94 5.88 2.10 0.15
CA CYS A 94 6.00 3.45 -0.37
C CYS A 94 4.78 3.86 -1.21
N GLU A 95 4.28 3.00 -2.10
CA GLU A 95 3.10 3.33 -2.91
C GLU A 95 1.84 3.50 -2.03
N ALA A 96 1.58 2.56 -1.13
CA ALA A 96 0.41 2.59 -0.25
C ALA A 96 0.42 3.84 0.64
N ALA A 97 1.57 4.19 1.23
CA ALA A 97 1.67 5.41 2.03
C ALA A 97 1.53 6.69 1.19
N ALA A 98 2.05 6.71 -0.04
CA ALA A 98 1.95 7.88 -0.91
C ALA A 98 0.48 8.13 -1.27
N LYS A 99 -0.22 7.06 -1.66
CA LYS A 99 -1.66 7.05 -1.94
C LYS A 99 -2.48 7.52 -0.72
N ALA A 100 -2.22 6.97 0.47
CA ALA A 100 -2.95 7.33 1.68
C ALA A 100 -2.78 8.81 2.08
N LEU A 101 -1.62 9.40 1.79
CA LEU A 101 -1.31 10.78 2.12
C LEU A 101 -1.61 11.77 0.98
N GLY A 102 -2.10 11.30 -0.17
CA GLY A 102 -2.35 12.14 -1.34
C GLY A 102 -1.08 12.73 -1.95
N LEU A 103 0.04 12.00 -1.88
CA LEU A 103 1.35 12.41 -2.38
C LEU A 103 1.75 11.58 -3.61
N PRO A 104 2.48 12.16 -4.58
CA PRO A 104 3.02 11.38 -5.69
C PRO A 104 4.21 10.54 -5.21
N VAL A 105 4.16 9.22 -5.44
CA VAL A 105 5.24 8.28 -5.07
C VAL A 105 6.60 8.67 -5.67
N LEU A 106 6.61 9.35 -6.81
CA LEU A 106 7.82 9.83 -7.47
C LEU A 106 8.63 10.78 -6.58
N SER A 107 7.97 11.52 -5.67
CA SER A 107 8.63 12.35 -4.66
C SER A 107 9.46 11.52 -3.67
N TRP A 108 9.20 10.22 -3.55
CA TRP A 108 9.88 9.30 -2.66
C TRP A 108 10.96 8.45 -3.33
N LEU A 109 10.96 8.34 -4.65
CA LEU A 109 11.99 7.59 -5.38
C LEU A 109 13.42 8.10 -5.16
N ASN A 110 13.57 9.37 -4.75
CA ASN A 110 14.88 9.92 -4.42
C ASN A 110 15.35 9.62 -2.99
N TRP A 111 14.50 9.04 -2.15
CA TRP A 111 14.86 8.66 -0.79
C TRP A 111 15.69 7.36 -0.77
N PRO A 112 16.77 7.30 0.03
CA PRO A 112 17.63 6.13 0.06
C PRO A 112 16.88 4.86 0.48
N GLY A 113 17.00 3.80 -0.32
CA GLY A 113 16.54 2.47 0.08
C GLY A 113 15.04 2.24 0.02
N LEU A 114 14.26 3.11 -0.64
CA LEU A 114 12.79 3.04 -0.68
C LEU A 114 12.17 2.92 0.74
N LYS A 115 12.77 3.60 1.71
CA LYS A 115 12.25 3.63 3.08
C LYS A 115 11.32 4.83 3.25
N LEU A 116 10.22 4.62 3.97
CA LEU A 116 9.40 5.72 4.44
C LEU A 116 10.21 6.60 5.39
N PRO A 117 10.26 7.92 5.18
CA PRO A 117 10.81 8.84 6.18
C PRO A 117 10.04 8.72 7.51
N ALA A 118 10.71 8.93 8.64
CA ALA A 118 10.09 8.77 9.96
C ALA A 118 8.88 9.72 10.14
N GLU A 119 8.98 10.94 9.62
CA GLU A 119 7.93 11.96 9.67
C GLU A 119 6.69 11.57 8.85
N ILE A 120 6.86 10.68 7.87
CA ILE A 120 5.77 10.09 7.09
C ILE A 120 5.21 8.87 7.82
N ALA A 121 6.08 8.00 8.36
CA ALA A 121 5.69 6.81 9.11
C ALA A 121 4.79 7.12 10.33
N GLU A 122 4.89 8.31 10.91
CA GLU A 122 3.99 8.75 12.00
C GLU A 122 2.56 9.07 11.53
N LYS A 123 2.37 9.34 10.24
CA LYS A 123 1.09 9.82 9.66
C LYS A 123 0.27 8.71 9.02
N VAL A 124 0.88 7.56 8.75
CA VAL A 124 0.28 6.41 8.09
C VAL A 124 0.61 5.14 8.86
N SER A 125 -0.37 4.26 9.01
CA SER A 125 -0.16 2.89 9.47
C SER A 125 -0.20 1.97 8.25
N LEU A 126 0.70 0.99 8.18
CA LEU A 126 0.80 0.03 7.09
C LEU A 126 0.72 -1.41 7.62
N GLN A 127 0.11 -2.30 6.84
CA GLN A 127 0.12 -3.75 7.09
C GLN A 127 0.33 -4.47 5.76
N TRP A 128 1.12 -5.54 5.78
CA TRP A 128 1.35 -6.37 4.60
C TRP A 128 0.69 -7.74 4.76
N GLU A 129 0.27 -8.31 3.64
CA GLU A 129 -0.29 -9.65 3.57
C GLU A 129 0.16 -10.31 2.26
N GLN A 130 0.56 -11.58 2.35
CA GLN A 130 0.82 -12.41 1.18
C GLN A 130 -0.44 -13.22 0.88
N LEU A 131 -0.96 -13.11 -0.33
CA LEU A 131 -2.12 -13.86 -0.81
C LEU A 131 -1.74 -14.57 -2.10
N ASP A 132 -1.60 -15.89 -2.06
CA ASP A 132 -1.09 -16.68 -3.18
C ASP A 132 0.20 -16.07 -3.75
N ASP A 133 0.17 -15.59 -5.00
CA ASP A 133 1.28 -15.00 -5.73
C ASP A 133 1.39 -13.48 -5.58
N ILE A 134 0.53 -12.83 -4.79
CA ILE A 134 0.51 -11.37 -4.63
C ILE A 134 0.94 -10.95 -3.22
N LEU A 135 1.76 -9.90 -3.17
CA LEU A 135 2.06 -9.17 -1.94
C LEU A 135 1.19 -7.91 -1.93
N VAL A 136 0.39 -7.75 -0.88
CA VAL A 136 -0.49 -6.60 -0.69
C VAL A 136 0.02 -5.76 0.48
N CYS A 137 0.10 -4.44 0.30
CA CYS A 137 0.29 -3.47 1.36
C CYS A 137 -0.96 -2.62 1.52
N TYR A 138 -1.55 -2.64 2.70
CA TYR A 138 -2.67 -1.82 3.12
C TYR A 138 -2.16 -0.59 3.86
N GLY A 139 -2.77 0.57 3.61
CA GLY A 139 -2.41 1.81 4.27
C GLY A 139 -3.62 2.58 4.78
N VAL A 140 -3.52 3.10 6.00
CA VAL A 140 -4.50 4.01 6.61
C VAL A 140 -3.78 5.26 7.08
N ALA A 141 -4.23 6.44 6.65
CA ALA A 141 -3.75 7.74 7.12
C ALA A 141 -4.90 8.57 7.68
N SER A 142 -4.60 9.51 8.57
CA SER A 142 -5.56 10.51 9.02
C SER A 142 -5.57 11.67 8.04
N THR A 143 -6.73 12.07 7.53
CA THR A 143 -6.89 13.30 6.77
C THR A 143 -7.02 14.45 7.76
N THR A 144 -6.29 15.55 7.53
CA THR A 144 -6.28 16.71 8.43
C THR A 144 -7.57 17.50 8.34
#